data_AF-A0A3B8WUD1-F1
#
_entry.id   AF-A0A3B8WUD1-F1
#
_cell.length_a   1.000
_cell.length_b   1.000
_cell.length_c   1.000
_cell.angle_alpha   90.00
_cell.angle_beta   90.00
_cell.angle_gamma   90.00
#
_symmetry.space_group_name_H-M   'P 1'
#
loop_
_entity.id
_entity.type
_entity.pdbx_description
1 polymer ?
#
loop_
_entity_poly.entity_id
_entity_poly.type
_entity_poly.pdbx_seq_one_letter_code
_entity_poly.pdbx_strand_id
1 'polypeptide(L)'
;MSELSYVGRQSIFDADDQVFAYELLYRNSEENRAEIANENHATAELLSNVFTSIGLENIVGEKCAFVNMPREYLLGDYPLPER
;
A
#
# COMPACT_ATOMS: atom_id res chain seq x y z
N MET A 1 22.15 -6.67 5.04
CA MET A 1 21.87 -5.36 4.43
C MET A 1 20.37 -5.19 4.52
N SER A 2 19.87 -4.10 5.10
CA SER A 2 18.44 -3.81 5.05
C SER A 2 18.09 -3.48 3.60
N GLU A 3 17.24 -4.29 2.97
CA GLU A 3 16.60 -3.87 1.72
C GLU A 3 15.76 -2.62 2.02
N LEU A 4 15.91 -1.60 1.18
CA LEU A 4 15.09 -0.40 1.27
C LEU A 4 13.71 -0.72 0.71
N SER A 5 12.68 -0.67 1.57
CA SER A 5 11.29 -0.79 1.14
C SER A 5 10.73 0.58 0.77
N TYR A 6 10.05 0.66 -0.38
CA TYR A 6 9.40 1.88 -0.84
C TYR A 6 7.87 1.72 -0.81
N VAL A 7 7.18 2.75 -0.36
CA VAL A 7 5.72 2.83 -0.40
C VAL A 7 5.31 4.23 -0.85
N GLY A 8 4.48 4.30 -1.87
CA GLY A 8 3.82 5.54 -2.27
C GLY A 8 2.60 5.80 -1.39
N ARG A 9 2.37 7.06 -1.02
CA ARG A 9 1.18 7.48 -0.26
C ARG A 9 0.52 8.66 -0.96
N GLN A 10 -0.75 8.51 -1.33
CA GLN A 10 -1.53 9.55 -1.98
C GLN A 10 -2.68 9.98 -1.07
N SER A 11 -2.78 11.28 -0.78
CA SER A 11 -3.85 11.83 0.06
C SER A 11 -5.19 11.83 -0.66
N ILE A 12 -6.23 11.39 0.06
CA ILE A 12 -7.64 11.50 -0.33
C ILE A 12 -8.24 12.61 0.53
N PHE A 13 -8.79 13.63 -0.11
CA PHE A 13 -9.41 14.78 0.58
C PHE A 13 -10.93 14.59 0.71
N ASP A 14 -11.51 15.11 1.78
CA ASP A 14 -12.96 15.27 1.91
C ASP A 14 -13.44 16.55 1.18
N ALA A 15 -14.73 16.87 1.34
CA ALA A 15 -15.35 18.04 0.72
C ALA A 15 -14.87 19.39 1.28
N ASP A 16 -14.14 19.39 2.41
CA ASP A 16 -13.60 20.56 3.08
C ASP A 16 -12.08 20.70 2.87
N ASP A 17 -11.54 20.02 1.84
CA ASP A 17 -10.10 19.95 1.51
C ASP A 17 -9.23 19.45 2.68
N GLN A 18 -9.81 18.71 3.63
CA GLN A 18 -9.05 18.08 4.71
C GLN A 18 -8.65 16.66 4.30
N VAL A 19 -7.48 16.22 4.78
CA VAL A 19 -7.03 14.84 4.54
C VAL A 19 -7.97 13.89 5.28
N PHE A 20 -8.78 13.18 4.51
CA PHE A 20 -9.69 12.16 4.98
C PHE A 20 -8.97 10.82 5.18
N ALA A 21 -8.17 10.43 4.18
CA ALA A 21 -7.52 9.13 4.13
C ALA A 21 -6.30 9.14 3.21
N TYR A 22 -5.66 7.99 3.07
CA TYR A 22 -4.57 7.78 2.12
C TYR A 22 -4.77 6.52 1.29
N GLU A 23 -4.45 6.57 0.01
CA GLU A 23 -4.20 5.40 -0.81
C GLU A 23 -2.72 5.02 -0.72
N LEU A 24 -2.46 3.75 -0.45
CA LEU A 24 -1.12 3.17 -0.45
C LEU A 24 -0.84 2.52 -1.79
N LEU A 25 0.33 2.85 -2.34
CA LEU A 25 0.73 2.44 -3.67
C LEU A 25 2.05 1.67 -3.58
N TYR A 26 2.11 0.54 -4.28
CA TYR A 26 3.35 -0.21 -4.44
C TYR A 26 4.42 0.67 -5.09
N ARG A 27 5.65 0.59 -4.58
CA ARG A 27 6.85 1.21 -5.16
C ARG A 27 8.02 0.25 -5.00
N ASN A 28 8.86 0.16 -6.02
CA ASN A 28 10.08 -0.64 -6.03
C ASN A 28 11.35 0.22 -6.23
N SER A 29 11.20 1.54 -6.26
CA SER A 29 12.29 2.52 -6.40
C SER A 29 11.87 3.88 -5.84
N GLU A 30 12.82 4.82 -5.84
CA GLU A 30 12.57 6.24 -5.51
C GLU A 30 11.78 6.99 -6.59
N GLU A 31 11.58 6.40 -7.77
CA GLU A 31 10.82 7.05 -8.82
C GLU A 31 9.34 7.16 -8.43
N ASN A 32 8.69 8.27 -8.82
CA ASN A 32 7.25 8.45 -8.58
C ASN A 32 6.39 7.65 -9.58
N ARG A 33 6.75 6.40 -9.82
CA ARG A 33 6.04 5.41 -10.62
C ARG A 33 6.43 4.02 -10.14
N ALA A 34 5.58 3.04 -10.46
CA ALA A 34 5.91 1.64 -10.27
C ALA A 34 5.85 0.93 -11.62
N GLU A 35 6.84 0.09 -11.90
CA GLU A 35 6.76 -0.89 -12.97
C GLU A 35 6.18 -2.18 -12.40
N ILE A 36 4.91 -2.43 -12.67
CA ILE A 36 4.18 -3.59 -12.12
C ILE A 36 4.12 -4.67 -13.20
N ALA A 37 4.92 -5.72 -13.03
CA ALA A 37 4.84 -6.90 -13.89
C ALA A 37 3.70 -7.85 -13.49
N ASN A 38 3.33 -7.86 -12.20
CA ASN A 38 2.28 -8.70 -11.65
C ASN A 38 1.58 -7.97 -10.49
N GLU A 39 0.29 -7.68 -10.66
CA GLU A 39 -0.50 -6.93 -9.68
C GLU A 39 -0.67 -7.69 -8.37
N ASN A 40 -0.84 -9.02 -8.40
CA ASN A 40 -1.00 -9.83 -7.20
C ASN A 40 0.27 -9.82 -6.33
N HIS A 41 1.43 -9.89 -6.98
CA HIS A 41 2.72 -9.80 -6.30
C HIS A 41 2.95 -8.41 -5.72
N ALA A 42 2.67 -7.35 -6.51
CA ALA A 42 2.82 -5.97 -6.05
C ALA A 42 1.95 -5.66 -4.82
N THR A 43 0.69 -6.12 -4.81
CA THR A 43 -0.20 -5.97 -3.66
C THR A 43 0.30 -6.77 -2.45
N ALA A 44 0.77 -8.02 -2.64
CA ALA A 44 1.35 -8.83 -1.56
C ALA A 44 2.55 -8.12 -0.91
N GLU A 45 3.47 -7.63 -1.74
CA GLU A 45 4.70 -6.98 -1.29
C GLU A 45 4.39 -5.65 -0.60
N LEU A 46 3.48 -4.84 -1.14
CA LEU A 46 3.01 -3.62 -0.49
C LEU A 46 2.47 -3.91 0.91
N LEU A 47 1.55 -4.87 1.05
CA LEU A 47 0.97 -5.20 2.34
C LEU A 47 2.02 -5.76 3.30
N SER A 48 2.91 -6.63 2.82
CA SER A 48 4.02 -7.15 3.61
C SER A 48 4.91 -6.02 4.14
N ASN A 49 5.34 -5.10 3.28
CA ASN A 49 6.20 -3.97 3.65
C ASN A 49 5.51 -3.04 4.67
N VAL A 50 4.23 -2.76 4.47
CA VAL A 50 3.42 -1.91 5.36
C VAL A 50 3.27 -2.53 6.74
N PHE A 51 2.95 -3.83 6.84
CA PHE A 51 2.70 -4.48 8.13
C PHE A 51 3.96 -4.94 8.85
N THR A 52 5.02 -5.33 8.13
CA THR A 52 6.20 -5.94 8.76
C THR A 52 7.38 -4.98 8.95
N SER A 53 7.53 -3.99 8.08
CA SER A 53 8.77 -3.21 8.00
C SER A 53 8.56 -1.74 8.37
N ILE A 54 7.59 -1.06 7.75
CA ILE A 54 7.40 0.38 7.94
C ILE A 54 6.45 0.67 9.11
N GLY A 55 5.40 -0.13 9.28
CA GLY A 55 4.32 0.13 10.24
C GLY A 55 3.27 1.05 9.65
N LEU A 56 2.00 0.63 9.73
CA LEU A 56 0.88 1.35 9.11
C LEU A 56 0.71 2.75 9.71
N GLU A 57 0.86 2.89 11.02
CA GLU A 57 0.77 4.13 11.77
C GLU A 57 1.84 5.15 11.33
N ASN A 58 3.03 4.69 10.94
CA ASN A 58 4.09 5.57 10.43
C ASN A 58 3.78 6.10 9.02
N ILE A 59 2.90 5.41 8.29
CA ILE A 59 2.49 5.80 6.94
C ILE A 59 1.25 6.66 6.96
N VAL A 60 0.20 6.31 7.70
CA VAL A 60 -1.10 7.01 7.64
C VAL A 60 -1.52 7.70 8.94
N GLY A 61 -0.76 7.52 10.02
CA GLY A 61 -1.15 8.00 11.35
C GLY A 61 -2.47 7.37 11.79
N GLU A 62 -3.41 8.20 12.23
CA GLU A 62 -4.75 7.78 12.65
C GLU A 62 -5.77 7.73 11.48
N LYS A 63 -5.33 8.01 10.24
CA LYS A 63 -6.21 8.08 9.07
C LYS A 63 -6.40 6.70 8.44
N CYS A 64 -7.49 6.54 7.68
CA CYS A 64 -7.77 5.31 6.96
C CYS A 64 -6.74 5.09 5.83
N ALA A 65 -6.33 3.83 5.65
CA ALA A 65 -5.49 3.40 4.54
C ALA A 65 -6.32 2.58 3.55
N PHE A 66 -6.30 3.02 2.29
CA PHE A 66 -6.87 2.31 1.16
C PHE A 66 -5.74 1.62 0.39
N VAL A 67 -6.03 0.42 -0.12
CA VAL A 67 -5.09 -0.38 -0.92
C VAL A 67 -5.81 -0.88 -2.17
N ASN A 68 -5.10 -0.93 -3.29
CA ASN A 68 -5.61 -1.55 -4.50
C ASN A 68 -5.61 -3.08 -4.34
N MET A 69 -6.78 -3.68 -4.53
CA MET A 69 -7.00 -5.11 -4.38
C MET A 69 -7.32 -5.72 -5.75
N PRO A 70 -6.41 -6.50 -6.34
CA PRO A 70 -6.67 -7.25 -7.56
C PRO A 70 -7.85 -8.21 -7.38
N ARG A 71 -8.50 -8.55 -8.50
CA ARG A 71 -9.72 -9.37 -8.52
C ARG A 71 -9.53 -10.70 -7.81
N GLU A 72 -8.37 -11.33 -7.97
CA GLU A 72 -8.05 -12.64 -7.42
C GLU A 72 -8.04 -12.62 -5.89
N TYR A 73 -7.60 -11.52 -5.26
CA TYR A 73 -7.73 -11.35 -3.80
C TYR A 73 -9.19 -11.20 -3.37
N LEU A 74 -10.01 -10.48 -4.14
CA LEU A 74 -11.43 -10.31 -3.84
C LEU A 74 -12.22 -11.61 -3.95
N LEU A 75 -11.78 -12.53 -4.82
CA LEU A 75 -12.36 -13.86 -4.96
C LEU A 75 -11.86 -14.88 -3.93
N GLY A 76 -10.80 -14.55 -3.20
CA GLY A 76 -10.16 -15.48 -2.26
C GLY A 76 -9.22 -16.49 -2.93
N ASP A 77 -8.80 -16.24 -4.17
CA ASP A 77 -7.80 -17.07 -4.87
C ASP A 77 -6.40 -16.88 -4.27
N TYR A 78 -6.15 -15.73 -3.64
CA TYR A 78 -4.94 -15.44 -2.86
C TYR A 78 -5.27 -15.11 -1.39
N PRO A 79 -4.48 -15.61 -0.43
CA PRO A 79 -4.68 -15.29 0.98
C PRO A 79 -4.29 -13.84 1.26
N LEU A 80 -5.06 -13.18 2.12
CA LEU A 80 -4.65 -11.90 2.70
C LEU A 80 -3.55 -12.14 3.74
N PRO A 81 -2.53 -11.26 3.82
CA PRO A 81 -1.52 -11.34 4.87
C PRO A 81 -2.18 -11.22 6.26
N GLU A 82 -1.69 -12.00 7.20
CA GLU A 82 -2.10 -11.91 8.60
C GLU A 82 -1.53 -10.62 9.24
N ARG A 83 -2.29 -10.05 10.17
CA ARG A 83 -1.97 -8.77 10.83
C ARG A 83 -1.04 -8.96 12.02
#